data_AF-A0A7W8G7L0-F1
#
_entry.id   AF-A0A7W8G7L0-F1
#
_cell.length_a   1.000
_cell.length_b   1.000
_cell.length_c   1.000
_cell.angle_alpha   90.00
_cell.angle_beta   90.00
_cell.angle_gamma   90.00
#
_symmetry.space_group_name_H-M   'P 1'
#
loop_
_entity.id
_entity.type
_entity.pdbx_description
1 polymer ?
#
loop_
_entity_poly.entity_id
_entity_poly.type
_entity_poly.pdbx_seq_one_letter_code
_entity_poly.pdbx_strand_id
1 'polypeptide(L)'
;MKKFLLCLISIFLFFSFLPQSLFAAESTKYDDINFPQWTKDLRRTEIITFGSLPFVTLWTTVGYSLYQYGEFRNPLDKSTDSFTEDDQWKIIKISAATCVGLGLTDLAINLIARTKKESRLRKLREMQPYTVTPAKDRKPPKMHEDESDQEAEERLKHEKEMEESPLAESFIEGVESAIF
;
A
#
# COMPACT_ATOMS: atom_id res chain seq x y z
N MET A 1 -16.60 -28.81 19.90
CA MET A 1 -15.89 -27.87 19.00
C MET A 1 -16.04 -28.21 17.52
N LYS A 2 -15.85 -29.48 17.08
CA LYS A 2 -15.98 -29.90 15.67
C LYS A 2 -17.33 -29.56 15.01
N LYS A 3 -18.44 -29.71 15.74
CA LYS A 3 -19.80 -29.36 15.27
C LYS A 3 -20.00 -27.85 15.07
N PHE A 4 -19.33 -27.03 15.87
CA PHE A 4 -19.38 -25.57 15.78
C PHE A 4 -18.57 -25.05 14.59
N LEU A 5 -17.41 -25.67 14.36
CA LEU A 5 -16.59 -25.42 13.17
C LEU A 5 -17.33 -25.83 11.88
N LEU A 6 -18.01 -26.97 11.88
CA LEU A 6 -18.84 -27.43 10.76
C LEU A 6 -20.02 -26.49 10.47
N CYS A 7 -20.67 -25.95 11.50
CA CYS A 7 -21.71 -24.93 11.33
C CYS A 7 -21.17 -23.63 10.74
N LEU A 8 -20.02 -23.13 11.20
CA LEU A 8 -19.40 -21.91 10.66
C LEU A 8 -19.01 -22.09 9.19
N ILE A 9 -18.42 -23.24 8.83
CA ILE A 9 -18.07 -23.56 7.45
C ILE A 9 -19.32 -23.68 6.58
N SER A 10 -20.39 -24.31 7.10
CA SER A 10 -21.68 -24.41 6.40
C SER A 10 -22.31 -23.05 6.15
N ILE A 11 -22.23 -22.12 7.10
CA ILE A 11 -22.75 -20.75 6.94
C ILE A 11 -21.94 -19.97 5.91
N PHE A 12 -20.61 -20.09 5.95
CA PHE A 12 -19.72 -19.43 4.99
C PHE A 12 -19.93 -19.94 3.57
N LEU A 13 -20.09 -21.26 3.40
CA LEU A 13 -20.43 -21.86 2.11
C LEU A 13 -21.82 -21.41 1.64
N PHE A 14 -22.82 -21.39 2.52
CA PHE A 14 -24.17 -20.94 2.16
C PHE A 14 -24.21 -19.47 1.72
N PHE A 15 -23.40 -18.61 2.34
CA PHE A 15 -23.26 -17.21 1.94
C PHE A 15 -22.53 -17.04 0.60
N SER A 16 -21.62 -17.97 0.27
CA SER A 16 -20.92 -18.00 -1.02
C SER A 16 -21.81 -18.45 -2.18
N PHE A 17 -22.84 -19.25 -1.89
CA PHE A 17 -23.86 -19.69 -2.86
C PHE A 17 -25.08 -18.76 -2.93
N LEU A 18 -25.09 -17.65 -2.19
CA LEU A 18 -26.18 -16.69 -2.28
C LEU A 18 -26.17 -16.08 -3.70
N PRO A 19 -27.26 -16.20 -4.47
CA PRO A 19 -27.26 -15.74 -5.85
C PRO A 19 -27.04 -14.22 -5.87
N GLN A 20 -25.94 -13.79 -6.49
CA GLN A 20 -25.57 -12.37 -6.67
C GLN A 20 -26.62 -11.59 -7.49
N SER A 21 -27.65 -12.27 -8.01
CA SER A 21 -28.72 -11.71 -8.83
C SER A 21 -29.68 -10.77 -8.08
N LEU A 22 -29.69 -10.75 -6.75
CA LEU A 22 -30.43 -9.73 -5.99
C LEU A 22 -29.83 -8.31 -6.12
N PHE A 23 -28.60 -8.20 -6.60
CA PHE A 23 -27.93 -6.93 -6.94
C PHE A 23 -27.77 -6.70 -8.45
N ALA A 24 -28.23 -7.63 -9.28
CA ALA A 24 -28.15 -7.52 -10.74
C ALA A 24 -29.37 -6.76 -11.29
N ALA A 25 -29.46 -5.47 -10.98
CA ALA A 25 -30.19 -4.56 -11.86
C ALA A 25 -29.30 -4.35 -13.09
N GLU A 26 -29.79 -4.78 -14.25
CA GLU A 26 -29.13 -4.64 -15.54
C GLU A 26 -28.86 -3.16 -15.84
N SER A 27 -27.62 -2.71 -15.62
CA SER A 27 -27.13 -1.40 -16.05
C SER A 27 -26.04 -1.60 -17.10
N THR A 28 -26.40 -1.40 -18.36
CA THR A 28 -25.51 -1.38 -19.53
C THR A 28 -24.68 -0.09 -19.54
N LYS A 29 -23.73 0.01 -18.60
CA LYS A 29 -22.61 0.95 -18.63
C LYS A 29 -21.58 0.46 -17.60
N TYR A 30 -20.46 -0.08 -18.10
CA TYR A 30 -19.34 -0.50 -17.28
C TYR A 30 -18.68 0.66 -16.48
N ASP A 31 -19.11 1.90 -16.72
CA ASP A 31 -18.61 3.11 -16.04
C ASP A 31 -19.49 3.63 -14.88
N ASP A 32 -20.72 3.12 -14.68
CA ASP A 32 -21.69 3.74 -13.74
C ASP A 32 -21.83 3.03 -12.38
N ILE A 33 -21.18 1.88 -12.16
CA ILE A 33 -21.13 1.27 -10.81
C ILE A 33 -19.99 1.92 -10.03
N ASN A 34 -20.19 3.18 -9.67
CA ASN A 34 -19.29 3.88 -8.75
C ASN A 34 -19.46 3.26 -7.36
N PHE A 35 -18.63 2.26 -7.04
CA PHE A 35 -18.64 1.64 -5.72
C PHE A 35 -18.50 2.73 -4.65
N PRO A 36 -19.33 2.68 -3.59
CA PRO A 36 -19.18 3.58 -2.46
C PRO A 36 -17.74 3.59 -1.97
N GLN A 37 -17.23 4.77 -1.60
CA GLN A 37 -15.84 4.90 -1.18
C GLN A 37 -15.51 4.01 0.03
N TRP A 38 -16.47 3.81 0.94
CA TRP A 38 -16.30 2.90 2.08
C TRP A 38 -16.04 1.45 1.65
N THR A 39 -16.63 0.99 0.54
CA THR A 39 -16.41 -0.36 0.01
C THR A 39 -15.00 -0.50 -0.59
N LYS A 40 -14.49 0.57 -1.21
CA LYS A 40 -13.11 0.63 -1.69
C LYS A 40 -12.12 0.60 -0.52
N ASP A 41 -12.42 1.34 0.54
CA ASP A 41 -11.60 1.40 1.75
C ASP A 41 -11.63 0.05 2.51
N LEU A 42 -12.79 -0.61 2.57
CA LEU A 42 -12.94 -1.96 3.15
C LEU A 42 -12.14 -3.00 2.38
N ARG A 43 -12.21 -2.99 1.04
CA ARG A 43 -11.41 -3.89 0.19
C ARG A 43 -9.92 -3.71 0.45
N ARG A 44 -9.44 -2.47 0.57
CA ARG A 44 -8.03 -2.22 0.89
C ARG A 44 -7.66 -2.73 2.28
N THR A 45 -8.52 -2.50 3.26
CA THR A 45 -8.34 -3.02 4.62
C THR A 45 -8.25 -4.54 4.63
N GLU A 46 -9.13 -5.23 3.90
CA GLU A 46 -9.13 -6.68 3.73
C GLU A 46 -7.82 -7.18 3.10
N ILE A 47 -7.38 -6.55 2.00
CA ILE A 47 -6.12 -6.91 1.33
C ILE A 47 -4.93 -6.74 2.27
N ILE A 48 -4.90 -5.66 3.07
CA ILE A 48 -3.80 -5.43 4.02
C ILE A 48 -3.86 -6.43 5.17
N THR A 49 -5.03 -6.64 5.77
CA THR A 49 -5.20 -7.56 6.91
C THR A 49 -4.88 -9.00 6.53
N PHE A 50 -5.55 -9.55 5.51
CA PHE A 50 -5.36 -10.94 5.09
C PHE A 50 -4.08 -11.14 4.27
N GLY A 51 -3.68 -10.16 3.47
CA GLY A 51 -2.45 -10.24 2.67
C GLY A 51 -1.19 -10.13 3.51
N SER A 52 -1.21 -9.41 4.64
CA SER A 52 -0.06 -9.34 5.55
C SER A 52 0.03 -10.53 6.51
N LEU A 53 -1.05 -11.29 6.70
CA LEU A 53 -1.14 -12.39 7.67
C LEU A 53 -0.01 -13.43 7.58
N PRO A 54 0.41 -13.95 6.41
CA PRO A 54 1.52 -14.89 6.35
C PRO A 54 2.84 -14.27 6.82
N PHE A 55 3.13 -13.03 6.44
CA PHE A 55 4.38 -12.36 6.80
C PHE A 55 4.42 -11.97 8.27
N VAL A 56 3.34 -11.37 8.77
CA VAL A 56 3.23 -11.00 10.19
C VAL A 56 3.30 -12.26 11.05
N THR A 57 2.67 -13.36 10.64
CA THR A 57 2.76 -14.63 11.38
C THR A 57 4.21 -15.13 11.44
N LEU A 58 4.94 -15.16 10.33
CA LEU A 58 6.37 -15.54 10.33
C LEU A 58 7.20 -14.65 11.26
N TRP A 59 7.04 -13.33 11.17
CA TRP A 59 7.73 -12.38 12.04
C TRP A 59 7.38 -12.57 13.51
N THR A 60 6.11 -12.79 13.83
CA THR A 60 5.68 -13.05 15.21
C THR A 60 6.19 -14.38 15.73
N THR A 61 6.33 -15.42 14.89
CA THR A 61 6.92 -16.69 15.30
C THR A 61 8.38 -16.50 15.68
N VAL A 62 9.15 -15.79 14.85
CA VAL A 62 10.55 -15.50 15.13
C VAL A 62 10.67 -14.63 16.40
N GLY A 63 9.91 -13.54 16.49
CA GLY A 63 9.92 -12.66 17.67
C GLY A 63 9.50 -13.37 18.95
N TYR A 64 8.47 -14.22 18.90
CA TYR A 64 8.01 -15.02 20.03
C TYR A 64 9.05 -16.05 20.44
N SER A 65 9.74 -16.69 19.47
CA SER A 65 10.80 -17.65 19.77
C SER A 65 11.94 -17.02 20.55
N LEU A 66 12.39 -15.83 20.14
CA LEU A 66 13.44 -15.08 20.80
C LEU A 66 13.00 -14.58 22.18
N TYR A 67 11.74 -14.14 22.33
CA TYR A 67 11.23 -13.65 23.60
C TYR A 67 11.02 -14.76 24.65
N GLN A 68 10.42 -15.88 24.24
CA GLN A 68 10.03 -16.94 25.17
C GLN A 68 11.15 -17.95 25.44
N TYR A 69 11.94 -18.28 24.41
CA TYR A 69 12.96 -19.33 24.49
C TYR A 69 14.39 -18.79 24.43
N GLY A 70 14.60 -17.53 24.03
CA GLY A 70 15.94 -16.95 23.88
C GLY A 70 16.73 -17.53 22.68
N GLU A 71 16.10 -18.37 21.87
CA GLU A 71 16.70 -19.07 20.75
C GLU A 71 15.87 -18.90 19.49
N PHE A 72 16.54 -18.85 18.33
CA PHE A 72 15.87 -18.77 17.05
C PHE A 72 15.27 -20.14 16.68
N ARG A 73 13.94 -20.25 16.72
CA ARG A 73 13.23 -21.42 16.20
C ARG A 73 12.74 -21.14 14.79
N ASN A 74 13.09 -22.01 13.85
CA ASN A 74 12.68 -21.85 12.46
C ASN A 74 11.16 -22.00 12.31
N PRO A 75 10.43 -20.97 11.84
CA PRO A 75 8.98 -21.03 11.67
C PRO A 75 8.52 -22.01 10.57
N LEU A 76 9.44 -22.49 9.72
CA LEU A 76 9.15 -23.42 8.64
C LEU A 76 9.52 -24.88 8.97
N ASP A 77 10.16 -25.11 10.12
CA ASP A 77 10.55 -26.46 10.52
C ASP A 77 9.35 -27.23 11.10
N LYS A 78 9.21 -28.49 10.67
CA LYS A 78 8.17 -29.43 11.13
C LYS A 78 8.71 -30.46 12.14
N SER A 79 9.99 -30.35 12.51
CA SER A 79 10.66 -31.29 13.42
C SER A 79 10.11 -31.23 14.85
N THR A 80 10.47 -32.21 15.69
CA THR A 80 9.97 -32.41 17.07
C THR A 80 10.27 -31.23 18.02
N ASP A 81 11.20 -30.34 17.66
CA ASP A 81 11.45 -29.08 18.39
C ASP A 81 10.47 -27.95 17.94
N SER A 82 9.34 -28.35 17.36
CA SER A 82 8.24 -27.47 16.98
C SER A 82 7.54 -26.90 18.22
N PHE A 83 6.95 -25.71 18.06
CA PHE A 83 6.17 -25.06 19.09
C PHE A 83 5.04 -25.95 19.61
N THR A 84 4.77 -25.89 20.92
CA THR A 84 3.60 -26.54 21.52
C THR A 84 2.32 -25.95 20.93
N GLU A 85 1.22 -26.73 20.87
CA GLU A 85 -0.07 -26.25 20.33
C GLU A 85 -0.53 -24.92 20.97
N ASP A 86 -0.30 -24.75 22.27
CA ASP A 86 -0.63 -23.53 22.99
C ASP A 86 0.18 -22.31 22.50
N ASP A 87 1.46 -22.51 22.18
CA ASP A 87 2.32 -21.44 21.67
C ASP A 87 1.97 -21.09 20.23
N GLN A 88 1.63 -22.08 19.41
CA GLN A 88 1.12 -21.83 18.05
C GLN A 88 -0.17 -21.00 18.09
N TRP A 89 -1.08 -21.31 19.01
CA TRP A 89 -2.30 -20.52 19.19
C TRP A 89 -2.03 -19.09 19.66
N LYS A 90 -1.03 -18.88 20.52
CA LYS A 90 -0.62 -17.52 20.94
C LYS A 90 -0.04 -16.73 19.76
N ILE A 91 0.84 -17.35 18.99
CA ILE A 91 1.45 -16.75 17.80
C ILE A 91 0.36 -16.31 16.82
N ILE A 92 -0.60 -17.20 16.51
CA ILE A 92 -1.73 -16.88 15.61
C ILE A 92 -2.58 -15.74 16.16
N LYS A 93 -2.85 -15.69 17.48
CA LYS A 93 -3.64 -14.62 18.08
C LYS A 93 -2.92 -13.27 18.00
N ILE A 94 -1.63 -13.24 18.32
CA ILE A 94 -0.81 -12.03 18.28
C ILE A 94 -0.67 -11.54 16.83
N SER A 95 -0.42 -12.45 15.88
CA SER A 95 -0.30 -12.10 14.47
C SER A 95 -1.63 -11.58 13.91
N ALA A 96 -2.75 -12.25 14.21
CA ALA A 96 -4.08 -11.80 13.79
C ALA A 96 -4.43 -10.42 14.36
N ALA A 97 -4.16 -10.17 15.65
CA ALA A 97 -4.36 -8.87 16.26
C ALA A 97 -3.52 -7.77 15.59
N THR A 98 -2.26 -8.08 15.28
CA THR A 98 -1.34 -7.15 14.62
C THR A 98 -1.81 -6.83 13.20
N CYS A 99 -2.23 -7.83 12.42
CA CYS A 99 -2.78 -7.64 11.08
C CYS A 99 -4.03 -6.75 11.08
N VAL A 100 -4.97 -7.01 11.99
CA VAL A 100 -6.17 -6.16 12.16
C VAL A 100 -5.75 -4.73 12.50
N GLY A 101 -4.76 -4.54 13.38
CA GLY A 101 -4.18 -3.23 13.69
C GLY A 101 -3.64 -2.50 12.46
N LEU A 102 -2.88 -3.19 11.59
CA LEU A 102 -2.34 -2.62 10.35
C LEU A 102 -3.45 -2.22 9.37
N GLY A 103 -4.45 -3.08 9.18
CA GLY A 103 -5.60 -2.77 8.33
C GLY A 103 -6.40 -1.57 8.83
N LEU A 104 -6.69 -1.51 10.12
CA LEU A 104 -7.39 -0.38 10.73
C LEU A 104 -6.57 0.91 10.67
N THR A 105 -5.25 0.82 10.80
CA THR A 105 -4.35 1.97 10.67
C THR A 105 -4.39 2.53 9.25
N ASP A 106 -4.33 1.67 8.21
CA ASP A 106 -4.50 2.12 6.83
C ASP A 106 -5.88 2.74 6.59
N LEU A 107 -6.94 2.12 7.14
CA LEU A 107 -8.29 2.69 7.07
C LEU A 107 -8.32 4.09 7.69
N ALA A 108 -7.77 4.27 8.89
CA ALA A 108 -7.71 5.55 9.58
C ALA A 108 -6.92 6.61 8.77
N ILE A 109 -5.77 6.24 8.20
CA ILE A 109 -4.96 7.13 7.37
C ILE A 109 -5.76 7.59 6.13
N ASN A 110 -6.42 6.66 5.44
CA ASN A 110 -7.25 6.98 4.28
C ASN A 110 -8.42 7.89 4.65
N LEU A 111 -9.03 7.66 5.81
CA LEU A 111 -10.08 8.50 6.39
C LEU A 111 -9.62 9.93 6.70
N ILE A 112 -8.40 10.09 7.20
CA ILE A 112 -7.84 11.41 7.53
C ILE A 112 -7.37 12.13 6.27
N ALA A 113 -6.71 11.41 5.36
CA ALA A 113 -6.19 11.97 4.12
C ALA A 113 -7.31 12.53 3.24
N ARG A 114 -8.46 11.86 3.16
CA ARG A 114 -9.62 12.34 2.41
C ARG A 114 -10.21 13.63 3.01
N THR A 115 -10.33 13.73 4.33
CA THR A 115 -10.85 14.95 4.99
C THR A 115 -9.94 16.15 4.74
N LYS A 116 -8.62 15.95 4.77
CA LYS A 116 -7.64 16.99 4.43
C LYS A 116 -7.71 17.36 2.93
N LYS A 117 -7.83 16.38 2.04
CA LYS A 117 -7.95 16.59 0.60
C LYS A 117 -9.21 17.39 0.26
N GLU A 118 -10.35 17.05 0.86
CA GLU A 118 -11.61 17.79 0.68
C GLU A 118 -11.49 19.24 1.17
N SER A 119 -10.85 19.46 2.32
CA SER A 119 -10.63 20.80 2.86
C SER A 119 -9.70 21.64 1.97
N ARG A 120 -8.66 21.04 1.38
CA ARG A 120 -7.77 21.70 0.42
C ARG A 120 -8.49 22.00 -0.90
N LEU A 121 -9.29 21.06 -1.40
CA LEU A 121 -10.09 21.24 -2.62
C LEU A 121 -11.16 22.32 -2.47
N ARG A 122 -11.79 22.44 -1.30
CA ARG A 122 -12.73 23.53 -0.99
C ARG A 122 -12.03 24.89 -1.04
N LYS A 123 -10.88 25.04 -0.39
CA LYS A 123 -10.08 26.27 -0.44
C LYS A 123 -9.63 26.62 -1.86
N LEU A 124 -9.21 25.63 -2.65
CA LEU A 124 -8.84 25.84 -4.05
C LEU A 124 -10.05 26.23 -4.92
N ARG A 125 -11.25 25.70 -4.64
CA ARG A 125 -12.48 26.07 -5.33
C ARG A 125 -12.92 27.49 -4.98
N GLU A 126 -12.78 27.89 -3.72
CA GLU A 126 -13.14 29.24 -3.25
C GLU A 126 -12.18 30.32 -3.76
N MET A 127 -10.89 30.01 -3.93
CA MET A 127 -9.91 30.94 -4.51
C MET A 127 -10.06 31.19 -6.01
N GLN A 128 -10.99 30.51 -6.68
CA GLN A 128 -11.02 30.44 -8.13
C GLN A 128 -12.39 30.82 -8.70
N PRO A 129 -12.65 32.12 -8.95
CA PRO A 129 -13.85 32.59 -9.62
C PRO A 129 -13.71 32.41 -11.13
N TYR A 130 -13.50 31.19 -11.64
CA TYR A 130 -13.64 30.96 -13.08
C TYR A 130 -15.05 30.47 -13.41
N THR A 131 -15.82 31.38 -14.00
CA THR A 131 -16.97 31.03 -14.85
C THR A 131 -16.42 30.38 -16.11
N VAL A 132 -16.61 29.07 -16.25
CA VAL A 132 -16.41 28.38 -17.53
C VAL A 132 -17.51 28.84 -18.48
N THR A 133 -17.26 29.91 -19.23
CA THR A 133 -18.05 30.20 -20.42
C THR A 133 -17.66 29.18 -21.50
N PRO A 134 -18.61 28.40 -22.04
CA PRO A 134 -18.30 27.50 -23.15
C PRO A 134 -17.73 28.31 -24.31
N ALA A 135 -16.53 27.95 -24.75
CA ALA A 135 -15.89 28.61 -25.88
C ALA A 135 -16.72 28.33 -27.14
N LYS A 136 -17.41 29.37 -27.63
CA LYS A 136 -17.96 29.36 -28.99
C LYS A 136 -16.76 29.33 -29.94
N ASP A 137 -16.60 28.21 -30.63
CA ASP A 137 -15.69 27.91 -31.74
C ASP A 137 -14.58 28.95 -31.96
N ARG A 138 -13.44 28.78 -31.27
CA ARG A 138 -12.19 29.41 -31.66
C ARG A 138 -11.23 28.34 -32.14
N LYS A 139 -10.74 28.49 -33.38
CA LYS A 139 -9.68 27.68 -33.96
C LYS A 139 -8.50 27.57 -32.97
N PRO A 140 -7.87 26.39 -32.86
CA PRO A 140 -6.77 26.20 -31.92
C PRO A 140 -5.63 27.17 -32.24
N PRO A 141 -5.04 27.84 -31.24
CA PRO A 141 -3.82 28.60 -31.43
C PRO A 141 -2.67 27.63 -31.69
N LYS A 142 -1.77 28.00 -32.62
CA LYS A 142 -0.53 27.27 -32.86
C LYS A 142 0.29 27.27 -31.56
N MET A 143 0.72 26.08 -31.14
CA MET A 143 1.62 25.94 -30.00
C MET A 143 2.96 26.57 -30.37
N HIS A 144 3.45 27.48 -29.51
CA HIS A 144 4.87 27.79 -29.46
C HIS A 144 5.53 26.63 -28.71
N GLU A 145 6.13 25.72 -29.48
CA GLU A 145 7.30 24.95 -29.04
C GLU A 145 8.49 25.92 -29.02
N ASP A 146 9.38 25.78 -28.05
CA ASP A 146 10.65 26.52 -27.81
C ASP A 146 10.65 27.30 -26.49
N GLU A 147 11.02 26.62 -25.39
CA GLU A 147 11.73 27.23 -24.24
C GLU A 147 12.17 26.16 -23.21
N SER A 148 11.61 24.94 -23.21
CA SER A 148 11.99 23.88 -22.26
C SER A 148 13.28 23.14 -22.57
N ASP A 149 13.72 23.15 -23.84
CA ASP A 149 14.73 22.20 -24.30
C ASP A 149 16.16 22.78 -24.18
N GLN A 150 16.30 24.10 -24.22
CA GLN A 150 17.60 24.77 -24.04
C GLN A 150 18.08 24.71 -22.59
N GLU A 151 17.18 24.87 -21.62
CA GLU A 151 17.50 24.80 -20.19
C GLU A 151 17.86 23.36 -19.74
N ALA A 152 17.26 22.36 -20.39
CA ALA A 152 17.58 20.95 -20.16
C ALA A 152 18.94 20.57 -20.75
N GLU A 153 19.29 21.10 -21.93
CA GLU A 153 20.57 20.84 -22.59
C GLU A 153 21.75 21.54 -21.89
N GLU A 154 21.54 22.73 -21.32
CA GLU A 154 22.54 23.42 -20.49
C GLU A 154 22.80 22.71 -19.15
N ARG A 155 21.74 22.21 -18.49
CA ARG A 155 21.90 21.41 -17.25
C ARG A 155 22.67 20.11 -17.50
N LEU A 156 22.43 19.46 -18.63
CA LEU A 156 23.09 18.20 -18.99
C LEU A 156 24.57 18.38 -19.36
N LYS A 157 24.94 19.55 -19.91
CA LYS A 157 26.35 19.94 -20.12
C LYS A 157 27.06 20.27 -18.82
N HIS A 158 26.38 20.98 -17.91
CA HIS A 158 26.96 21.34 -16.61
C HIS A 158 27.19 20.11 -15.70
N GLU A 159 26.33 19.10 -15.78
CA GLU A 159 26.49 17.84 -15.02
C GLU A 159 27.67 17.01 -15.54
N LYS A 160 27.89 16.96 -16.86
CA LYS A 160 29.04 16.27 -17.46
C LYS A 160 30.39 16.95 -17.17
N GLU A 161 30.45 18.27 -17.11
CA GLU A 161 31.68 18.99 -16.73
C GLU A 161 32.04 18.82 -15.24
N MET A 162 31.07 18.52 -14.38
CA MET A 162 31.30 18.29 -12.95
C MET A 162 31.86 16.88 -12.68
N GLU A 163 31.51 15.90 -13.52
CA GLU A 163 31.96 14.50 -13.42
C GLU A 163 33.41 14.30 -13.89
N GLU A 164 33.92 15.15 -14.80
CA GLU A 164 35.31 15.10 -15.29
C GLU A 164 36.33 15.90 -14.43
N SER A 165 35.93 16.41 -13.25
CA SER A 165 36.87 17.17 -12.40
C SER A 165 37.87 16.26 -11.64
N PRO A 166 39.16 16.61 -11.60
CA PRO A 166 40.24 15.75 -11.11
C PRO A 166 40.27 15.56 -9.58
N LEU A 167 39.26 16.03 -8.85
CA LEU A 167 39.17 15.89 -7.40
C LEU A 167 38.61 14.53 -6.96
N ALA A 168 37.89 13.82 -7.82
CA ALA A 168 37.30 12.51 -7.51
C ALA A 168 38.37 11.40 -7.37
N GLU A 169 39.48 11.47 -8.12
CA GLU A 169 40.56 10.48 -8.03
C GLU A 169 41.35 10.61 -6.71
N SER A 170 41.55 11.83 -6.20
CA SER A 170 42.29 12.06 -4.95
C SER A 170 41.60 11.52 -3.69
N PHE A 171 40.27 11.34 -3.74
CA PHE A 171 39.50 10.84 -2.61
C PHE A 171 39.55 9.32 -2.50
N ILE A 172 39.80 8.61 -3.60
CA ILE A 172 39.88 7.14 -3.62
C ILE A 172 41.26 6.65 -3.16
N GLU A 173 42.34 7.33 -3.55
CA GLU A 173 43.70 6.98 -3.06
C GLU A 173 43.85 7.18 -1.54
N GLY A 174 43.18 8.17 -0.96
CA GLY A 174 43.22 8.41 0.49
C GLY A 174 42.60 7.29 1.33
N VAL A 175 41.58 6.60 0.80
CA VAL A 175 40.82 5.57 1.51
C VAL A 175 41.54 4.21 1.48
N GLU A 176 42.27 3.88 0.41
CA GLU A 176 43.05 2.65 0.35
C GLU A 176 44.25 2.65 1.30
N SER A 177 44.85 3.81 1.59
CA SER A 177 45.98 3.95 2.52
C SER A 177 45.62 3.77 4.01
N ALA A 178 44.33 3.73 4.34
CA ALA A 178 43.84 3.60 5.72
C ALA A 178 43.35 2.18 6.07
N ILE A 179 43.35 1.25 5.10
CA ILE A 179 42.78 -0.09 5.26
C ILE A 179 43.87 -1.21 5.18
N PHE A 180 45.14 -0.86 4.96
CA PHE A 180 46.28 -1.77 5.13
C PHE A 180 47.29 -1.26 6.17
#